data_AF-A0A914UWV2-F1
#
_entry.id   AF-A0A914UWV2-F1
#
_cell.length_a   1.000
_cell.length_b   1.000
_cell.length_c   1.000
_cell.angle_alpha   90.00
_cell.angle_beta   90.00
_cell.angle_gamma   90.00
#
_symmetry.space_group_name_H-M   'P 1'
#
loop_
_entity.id
_entity.type
_entity.pdbx_description
1 polymer ?
#
loop_
_entity_poly.entity_id
_entity_poly.type
_entity_poly.pdbx_seq_one_letter_code
_entity_poly.pdbx_strand_id
1 'polypeptide(L)'
;IFDAVKSGAIRESDFDAHDLHPKGKDQAAVDWVFLMDVINFSFWSEADDGVSKFLVTYNSKTYSGYFAACACVNRALDNGIPVTSAQYMAKVTKEELEQIFLSDTGSSFYSFSYSTV
;
A
#
# COMPACT_ATOMS: atom_id res chain seq x y z
N ILE A 1 12.21 16.09 15.83
CA ILE A 1 10.79 16.06 15.40
C ILE A 1 10.02 17.23 15.98
N PHE A 2 9.92 17.38 17.30
CA PHE A 2 9.24 18.51 17.94
C PHE A 2 9.71 19.89 17.43
N ASP A 3 11.01 20.13 17.36
CA ASP A 3 11.56 21.41 16.87
C ASP A 3 11.30 21.65 15.38
N ALA A 4 11.20 20.59 14.58
CA ALA A 4 10.91 20.66 13.15
C ALA A 4 9.42 20.91 12.86
N VAL A 5 8.52 20.44 13.73
CA VAL A 5 7.10 20.82 13.72
C VAL A 5 6.96 22.28 14.11
N LYS A 6 7.65 22.71 15.17
CA LYS A 6 7.58 24.09 15.69
C LYS A 6 8.15 25.12 14.72
N SER A 7 9.16 24.75 13.93
CA SER A 7 9.75 25.62 12.89
C SER A 7 8.98 25.64 11.57
N GLY A 8 7.93 24.83 11.43
CA GLY A 8 7.20 24.66 10.17
C GLY A 8 8.00 23.95 9.07
N ALA A 9 9.17 23.41 9.40
CA ALA A 9 9.98 22.60 8.49
C ALA A 9 9.29 21.27 8.16
N ILE A 10 8.46 20.77 9.08
CA ILE A 10 7.45 19.74 8.80
C ILE A 10 6.14 20.46 8.50
N ARG A 11 5.72 20.40 7.23
CA ARG A 11 4.39 20.89 6.83
C ARG A 11 3.33 19.94 7.38
N GLU A 12 2.23 20.50 7.85
CA GLU A 12 1.00 19.75 8.08
C GLU A 12 0.62 19.10 6.74
N SER A 13 0.78 17.79 6.66
CA SER A 13 0.42 17.02 5.47
C SER A 13 -1.02 16.59 5.63
N ASP A 14 -1.88 17.07 4.74
CA ASP A 14 -3.27 16.65 4.70
C ASP A 14 -3.30 15.22 4.15
N PHE A 15 -3.36 14.23 5.07
CA PHE A 15 -3.27 12.82 4.73
C PHE A 15 -4.39 12.43 3.74
N ASP A 16 -5.59 12.95 3.93
CA ASP A 16 -6.73 12.72 3.05
C ASP A 16 -6.69 13.52 1.74
N ALA A 17 -5.71 14.42 1.52
CA ALA A 17 -5.57 15.12 0.23
C ALA A 17 -5.05 14.20 -0.89
N HIS A 18 -4.33 13.11 -0.57
CA HIS A 18 -3.88 12.17 -1.59
C HIS A 18 -5.01 11.23 -2.03
N ASP A 19 -5.24 11.09 -3.32
CA ASP A 19 -6.39 10.34 -3.90
C ASP A 19 -6.51 8.89 -3.42
N LEU A 20 -5.39 8.24 -3.11
CA LEU A 20 -5.37 6.85 -2.66
C LEU A 20 -5.64 6.66 -1.16
N HIS A 21 -5.64 7.72 -0.36
CA HIS A 21 -5.91 7.61 1.07
C HIS A 21 -7.42 7.69 1.34
N PRO A 22 -7.89 7.06 2.43
CA PRO A 22 -9.28 7.18 2.87
C PRO A 22 -9.70 8.64 3.01
N LYS A 23 -10.90 8.96 2.51
CA LYS A 23 -11.48 10.31 2.60
C LYS A 23 -12.43 10.48 3.80
N GLY A 24 -12.82 9.37 4.41
CA GLY A 24 -13.70 9.34 5.58
C GLY A 24 -12.94 9.45 6.90
N LYS A 25 -13.68 9.68 7.98
CA LYS A 25 -13.17 9.66 9.37
C LYS A 25 -13.88 8.58 10.20
N ASP A 26 -14.30 7.51 9.53
CA ASP A 26 -15.06 6.41 10.10
C ASP A 26 -14.17 5.18 10.36
N GLN A 27 -14.79 4.10 10.85
CA GLN A 27 -14.06 2.86 11.14
C GLN A 27 -13.37 2.28 9.91
N ALA A 28 -13.95 2.44 8.71
CA ALA A 28 -13.35 1.95 7.48
C ALA A 28 -12.03 2.66 7.16
N ALA A 29 -11.94 3.98 7.41
CA ALA A 29 -10.69 4.71 7.29
C ALA A 29 -9.63 4.22 8.29
N VAL A 30 -10.03 3.92 9.53
CA VAL A 30 -9.14 3.39 10.56
C VAL A 30 -8.63 1.98 10.19
N ASP A 31 -9.51 1.09 9.75
CA ASP A 31 -9.15 -0.27 9.35
C ASP A 31 -8.21 -0.28 8.13
N TRP A 32 -8.41 0.65 7.19
CA TRP A 32 -7.52 0.84 6.06
C TRP A 32 -6.12 1.28 6.49
N VAL A 33 -6.02 2.28 7.37
CA VAL A 33 -4.73 2.75 7.90
C VAL A 33 -4.03 1.64 8.65
N PHE A 34 -4.76 0.89 9.47
CA PHE A 34 -4.21 -0.24 10.21
C PHE A 34 -3.62 -1.31 9.28
N LEU A 35 -4.36 -1.72 8.23
CA LEU A 35 -3.83 -2.67 7.25
C LEU A 35 -2.57 -2.13 6.58
N MET A 36 -2.58 -0.86 6.16
CA MET A 36 -1.43 -0.25 5.50
C MET A 36 -0.19 -0.23 6.39
N ASP A 37 -0.34 0.11 7.67
CA ASP A 37 0.78 0.11 8.63
C ASP A 37 1.35 -1.30 8.86
N VAL A 38 0.52 -2.35 8.78
CA VAL A 38 0.96 -3.75 8.88
C VAL A 38 1.83 -4.16 7.68
N ILE A 39 1.51 -3.69 6.47
CA ILE A 39 2.18 -4.15 5.23
C ILE A 39 3.24 -3.17 4.68
N ASN A 40 3.37 -1.97 5.26
CA ASN A 40 4.16 -0.86 4.71
C ASN A 40 5.66 -1.18 4.49
N PHE A 41 6.24 -2.04 5.31
CA PHE A 41 7.69 -2.29 5.33
C PHE A 41 8.25 -3.02 4.10
N SER A 42 7.39 -3.47 3.19
CA SER A 42 7.77 -4.45 2.19
C SER A 42 7.67 -3.94 0.74
N PHE A 43 7.41 -2.65 0.54
CA PHE A 43 7.32 -2.02 -0.79
C PHE A 43 8.51 -1.11 -1.13
N TRP A 44 9.62 -1.25 -0.41
CA TRP A 44 10.87 -0.57 -0.71
C TRP A 44 11.67 -1.40 -1.71
N SER A 45 11.95 -0.85 -2.89
CA SER A 45 13.00 -1.37 -3.78
C SER A 45 14.12 -0.36 -3.78
N GLU A 46 15.33 -0.76 -3.40
CA GLU A 46 16.53 0.03 -3.68
C GLU A 46 16.58 0.24 -5.19
N ALA A 47 16.60 1.49 -5.65
CA ALA A 47 16.51 1.79 -7.08
C ALA A 47 17.80 1.41 -7.86
N ASP A 48 18.84 0.96 -7.16
CA ASP A 48 20.21 0.86 -7.65
C ASP A 48 20.64 -0.57 -8.05
N ASP A 49 19.78 -1.58 -7.90
CA ASP A 49 20.11 -3.00 -8.14
C ASP A 49 19.54 -3.57 -9.45
N GLY A 50 18.89 -2.75 -10.29
CA GLY A 50 18.33 -3.21 -11.57
C GLY A 50 17.08 -4.08 -11.42
N VAL A 51 16.50 -4.17 -10.21
CA VAL A 51 15.23 -4.84 -9.97
C VAL A 51 14.09 -3.96 -10.51
N SER A 52 13.19 -4.56 -11.29
CA SER A 52 12.00 -3.87 -11.82
C SER A 52 11.22 -3.23 -10.69
N LYS A 53 10.80 -1.96 -10.83
CA LYS A 53 9.97 -1.30 -9.81
C LYS A 53 8.64 -2.03 -9.66
N PHE A 54 8.16 -2.19 -8.42
CA PHE A 54 6.80 -2.65 -8.16
C PHE A 54 5.82 -1.55 -8.60
N LEU A 55 5.24 -1.72 -9.79
CA LEU A 55 4.34 -0.78 -10.44
C LEU A 55 2.92 -1.32 -10.47
N VAL A 56 1.95 -0.49 -10.11
CA VAL A 56 0.54 -0.85 -10.11
C VAL A 56 -0.27 0.27 -10.75
N THR A 57 -1.04 -0.08 -11.79
CA THR A 57 -1.97 0.84 -12.44
C THR A 57 -3.37 0.69 -11.84
N TYR A 58 -3.91 1.81 -11.36
CA TYR A 58 -5.24 1.91 -10.76
C TYR A 58 -5.88 3.24 -11.17
N ASN A 59 -7.12 3.20 -11.63
CA ASN A 59 -7.86 4.35 -12.16
C ASN A 59 -7.04 5.16 -13.19
N SER A 60 -6.46 4.46 -14.18
CA SER A 60 -5.66 5.05 -15.27
C SER A 60 -4.38 5.77 -14.84
N LYS A 61 -3.94 5.61 -13.59
CA LYS A 61 -2.68 6.16 -13.08
C LYS A 61 -1.79 5.06 -12.52
N THR A 62 -0.50 5.11 -12.86
CA THR A 62 0.50 4.16 -12.38
C THR A 62 1.19 4.69 -11.13
N TYR A 63 1.30 3.82 -10.12
CA TYR A 63 1.91 4.11 -8.84
C TYR A 63 3.11 3.20 -8.58
N SER A 64 3.99 3.61 -7.68
CA SER A 64 5.17 2.83 -7.25
C SER A 64 5.33 2.90 -5.73
N GLY A 65 6.09 1.97 -5.16
CA GLY A 65 6.40 1.92 -3.72
C GLY A 65 5.15 1.87 -2.84
N TYR A 66 5.13 2.66 -1.77
CA TYR A 66 3.96 2.79 -0.86
C TYR A 66 2.64 3.05 -1.60
N PHE A 67 2.65 3.91 -2.62
CA PHE A 67 1.42 4.22 -3.35
C PHE A 67 0.95 3.07 -4.25
N ALA A 68 1.85 2.20 -4.71
CA ALA A 68 1.44 0.97 -5.41
C ALA A 68 0.73 0.01 -4.46
N ALA A 69 1.17 -0.09 -3.20
CA ALA A 69 0.46 -0.85 -2.18
C ALA A 69 -0.94 -0.28 -1.90
N CYS A 70 -1.05 1.04 -1.73
CA CYS A 70 -2.34 1.72 -1.57
C CYS A 70 -3.27 1.44 -2.76
N ALA A 71 -2.74 1.47 -3.99
CA ALA A 71 -3.49 1.15 -5.19
C ALA A 71 -4.00 -0.31 -5.20
N CYS A 72 -3.19 -1.28 -4.76
CA CYS A 72 -3.63 -2.67 -4.61
C CYS A 72 -4.78 -2.81 -3.59
N VAL A 73 -4.66 -2.18 -2.42
CA VAL A 73 -5.70 -2.23 -1.38
C VAL A 73 -7.00 -1.61 -1.89
N ASN A 74 -6.95 -0.44 -2.51
CA ASN A 74 -8.15 0.21 -3.05
C ASN A 74 -8.76 -0.60 -4.20
N ARG A 75 -7.94 -1.17 -5.09
CA ARG A 75 -8.40 -2.08 -6.16
C ARG A 75 -9.12 -3.30 -5.58
N ALA A 76 -8.61 -3.88 -4.48
CA ALA A 76 -9.24 -5.02 -3.83
C ALA A 76 -10.60 -4.63 -3.22
N LEU A 77 -10.67 -3.50 -2.53
CA LEU A 77 -11.91 -2.97 -1.95
C LEU A 77 -12.97 -2.66 -3.03
N ASP A 78 -12.57 -2.04 -4.13
CA ASP A 78 -13.46 -1.74 -5.27
C ASP A 78 -14.01 -3.01 -5.93
N ASN A 79 -13.22 -4.10 -5.92
CA ASN A 79 -13.64 -5.41 -6.40
C ASN A 79 -14.44 -6.22 -5.34
N GLY A 80 -14.78 -5.61 -4.21
CA GLY A 80 -15.58 -6.24 -3.15
C GLY A 80 -14.81 -7.22 -2.26
N ILE A 81 -13.48 -7.23 -2.31
CA ILE A 81 -12.64 -8.04 -1.43
C ILE A 81 -12.49 -7.28 -0.09
N PRO A 82 -12.92 -7.86 1.05
CA PRO A 82 -12.89 -7.17 2.34
C PRO A 82 -11.48 -7.23 2.98
N VAL A 83 -10.45 -6.77 2.25
CA VAL A 83 -9.03 -6.93 2.62
C VAL A 83 -8.66 -6.28 3.96
N THR A 84 -9.40 -5.27 4.40
CA THR A 84 -9.22 -4.58 5.69
C THR A 84 -9.94 -5.27 6.86
N SER A 85 -10.74 -6.32 6.60
CA SER A 85 -11.44 -7.06 7.65
C SER A 85 -10.50 -8.02 8.37
N ALA A 86 -10.54 -8.02 9.70
CA ALA A 86 -9.82 -9.00 10.52
C ALA A 86 -10.19 -10.46 10.19
N GLN A 87 -11.47 -10.73 9.91
CA GLN A 87 -11.93 -12.07 9.54
C GLN A 87 -11.37 -12.53 8.20
N TYR A 88 -11.18 -11.60 7.26
CA TYR A 88 -10.53 -11.89 5.98
C TYR A 88 -9.03 -12.11 6.17
N MET A 89 -8.35 -11.19 6.86
CA MET A 89 -6.91 -11.30 7.16
C MET A 89 -6.54 -12.61 7.87
N ALA A 90 -7.40 -13.13 8.74
CA ALA A 90 -7.17 -14.40 9.44
C ALA A 90 -7.27 -15.65 8.54
N LYS A 91 -7.83 -15.53 7.33
CA LYS A 91 -8.14 -16.66 6.44
C LYS A 91 -7.49 -16.57 5.07
N VAL A 92 -7.08 -15.37 4.66
CA VAL A 92 -6.52 -15.10 3.35
C VAL A 92 -5.33 -16.02 3.07
N THR A 93 -5.30 -16.63 1.90
CA THR A 93 -4.19 -17.50 1.50
C THR A 93 -3.06 -16.70 0.88
N LYS A 94 -1.89 -17.34 0.73
CA LYS A 94 -0.76 -16.73 0.04
C LYS A 94 -1.12 -16.41 -1.41
N GLU A 95 -1.80 -17.32 -2.10
CA GLU A 95 -2.20 -17.17 -3.50
C GLU A 95 -3.16 -15.99 -3.67
N GLU A 96 -4.12 -15.81 -2.75
CA GLU A 96 -5.02 -14.65 -2.75
C GLU A 96 -4.26 -13.34 -2.52
N LEU A 97 -3.30 -13.32 -1.58
CA LEU A 97 -2.43 -12.16 -1.38
C LEU A 97 -1.58 -11.85 -2.61
N GLU A 98 -1.05 -12.86 -3.29
CA GLU A 98 -0.29 -12.68 -4.53
C GLU A 98 -1.16 -12.06 -5.65
N GLN A 99 -2.45 -12.41 -5.71
CA GLN A 99 -3.38 -11.77 -6.65
C GLN A 99 -3.73 -10.33 -6.26
N ILE A 100 -3.96 -10.06 -4.97
CA ILE A 100 -4.24 -8.71 -4.47
C ILE A 100 -3.08 -7.76 -4.79
N PHE A 101 -1.85 -8.21 -4.50
CA PHE A 101 -0.62 -7.45 -4.65
C PHE A 101 0.14 -7.75 -5.95
N LEU A 102 -0.58 -8.08 -7.02
CA LEU A 102 0.01 -8.29 -8.34
C LEU A 102 0.37 -6.94 -9.00
N SER A 103 1.64 -6.81 -9.43
CA SER A 103 2.13 -5.68 -10.22
C SER A 103 1.69 -5.76 -11.68
N ASP A 104 1.82 -4.64 -12.39
CA ASP A 104 1.59 -4.55 -13.84
C ASP A 104 2.55 -5.43 -14.65
N THR A 105 3.72 -5.76 -14.09
CA THR A 105 4.73 -6.64 -14.70
C THR A 105 4.54 -8.12 -14.35
N GLY A 106 3.49 -8.46 -13.62
CA GLY A 106 3.21 -9.83 -13.16
C GLY A 106 4.06 -10.28 -11.96
N SER A 107 4.82 -9.37 -11.35
CA SER A 107 5.58 -9.64 -10.14
C SER A 107 4.68 -9.45 -8.92
N SER A 108 4.66 -10.42 -8.02
CA SER A 108 3.96 -10.30 -6.73
C SER A 108 4.90 -9.75 -5.66
N PHE A 109 4.36 -9.05 -4.68
CA PHE A 109 5.04 -8.64 -3.46
C PHE A 109 5.99 -9.68 -2.84
N TYR A 110 5.61 -10.96 -2.84
CA TYR A 110 6.47 -12.03 -2.33
C TYR A 110 7.74 -12.25 -3.16
N SER A 111 7.72 -11.99 -4.47
CA SER A 111 8.93 -12.10 -5.29
C SER A 111 9.98 -11.05 -4.91
N PHE A 112 9.57 -9.90 -4.36
CA PHE A 112 10.50 -8.90 -3.83
C PHE A 112 11.11 -9.34 -2.51
N SER A 113 10.32 -9.88 -1.57
CA SER A 113 10.83 -10.25 -0.25
C SER A 113 11.82 -11.43 -0.25
N TYR A 114 11.75 -12.34 -1.22
CA TYR A 114 12.68 -13.48 -1.35
C TYR A 114 13.92 -13.20 -2.23
N SER A 115 14.00 -12.02 -2.86
CA SER A 115 15.17 -11.64 -3.68
C SER A 115 16.30 -11.02 -2.83
N THR A 116 16.05 -10.73 -1.56
CA THR A 116 16.95 -10.02 -0.63
C THR A 116 17.33 -10.83 0.63
N VAL A 117 17.23 -12.17 0.58
CA VAL A 117 17.80 -13.07 1.62
C VAL A 117 18.71 -14.11 1.02
#